data_AF-A0A4Q5RLQ8-F1
#
_entry.id   AF-A0A4Q5RLQ8-F1
#
_cell.length_a   1.000
_cell.length_b   1.000
_cell.length_c   1.000
_cell.angle_alpha   90.00
_cell.angle_beta   90.00
_cell.angle_gamma   90.00
#
_symmetry.space_group_name_H-M   'P 1'
#
loop_
_entity.id
_entity.type
_entity.pdbx_description
1 polymer ?
#
loop_
_entity_poly.entity_id
_entity_poly.type
_entity_poly.pdbx_seq_one_letter_code
_entity_poly.pdbx_strand_id
1 'polypeptide(L)'
;MRLNLMKKTGLLAVIALLHVSISLAFTGANDTNSIRLPPLPVLTNLVKPVLSVNAMYDSLRLQEMGLNEKVFRIALKGMEKLRNMGRLSNDRIISIVDFSQPSVQRRLYVIDLENCT
;
A
#
# COMPACT_ATOMS: atom_id res chain seq x y z
N MET A 1 -45.24 2.72 24.99
CA MET A 1 -44.96 1.32 24.58
C MET A 1 -43.79 0.78 25.40
N ARG A 2 -44.04 -0.01 26.45
CA ARG A 2 -42.98 -0.61 27.29
C ARG A 2 -42.52 -1.92 26.67
N LEU A 3 -41.37 -1.91 26.00
CA LEU A 3 -40.79 -3.13 25.42
C LEU A 3 -40.30 -4.06 26.55
N ASN A 4 -40.73 -5.32 26.51
CA ASN A 4 -40.56 -6.32 27.57
C ASN A 4 -39.08 -6.61 27.86
N LEU A 5 -38.68 -6.67 29.14
CA LEU A 5 -37.26 -6.70 29.56
C LEU A 5 -36.49 -7.88 28.95
N MET A 6 -37.15 -9.04 28.80
CA MET A 6 -36.60 -10.24 28.16
C MET A 6 -36.31 -10.06 26.66
N LYS A 7 -37.02 -9.17 25.96
CA LYS A 7 -36.78 -8.86 24.55
C LYS A 7 -35.60 -7.90 24.37
N LYS A 8 -35.32 -7.06 25.38
CA LYS A 8 -34.17 -6.14 25.39
C LYS A 8 -32.86 -6.86 25.67
N THR A 9 -32.85 -7.79 26.62
CA THR A 9 -31.66 -8.61 26.92
C THR A 9 -31.29 -9.52 25.74
N GLY A 10 -32.29 -10.10 25.07
CA GLY A 10 -32.08 -10.86 23.83
C GLY A 10 -31.49 -10.01 22.70
N LEU A 11 -32.01 -8.80 22.49
CA LEU A 11 -31.50 -7.88 21.46
C LEU A 11 -30.04 -7.44 21.73
N LEU A 12 -29.69 -7.17 23.00
CA LEU A 12 -28.33 -6.79 23.38
C LEU A 12 -27.33 -7.93 23.17
N ALA A 13 -27.73 -9.19 23.42
CA ALA A 13 -26.87 -10.36 23.18
C ALA A 13 -26.53 -10.54 21.69
N VAL A 14 -27.49 -10.28 20.78
CA VAL A 14 -27.27 -10.35 19.33
C VAL A 14 -26.30 -9.25 18.86
N ILE A 15 -26.42 -8.03 19.40
CA ILE A 15 -25.51 -6.93 19.07
C ILE A 15 -24.08 -7.23 19.57
N ALA A 16 -23.94 -7.82 20.76
CA ALA A 16 -22.64 -8.20 21.31
C ALA A 16 -21.96 -9.29 20.47
N LEU A 17 -22.72 -10.29 19.99
CA LEU A 17 -22.19 -11.34 19.09
C LEU A 17 -21.74 -10.79 17.73
N LEU A 18 -22.41 -9.76 17.19
CA LEU A 18 -22.00 -9.10 15.94
C LEU A 18 -20.70 -8.30 16.08
N HIS A 19 -20.43 -7.68 17.24
CA HIS A 19 -19.22 -6.90 17.46
C HIS A 19 -17.96 -7.78 17.58
N VAL A 20 -18.09 -9.00 18.11
CA VAL A 20 -16.97 -9.95 18.24
C VAL A 20 -16.40 -10.33 16.87
N SER A 21 -17.27 -10.55 15.87
CA SER A 21 -16.86 -10.92 14.51
C SER A 21 -16.10 -9.80 13.78
N ILE A 22 -16.43 -8.54 14.06
CA ILE A 22 -15.79 -7.37 13.42
C ILE A 22 -14.37 -7.17 13.96
N SER A 23 -14.15 -7.42 15.25
CA SER A 23 -12.83 -7.25 15.89
C SER A 23 -11.79 -8.28 15.43
N LEU A 24 -12.18 -9.50 15.05
CA LEU A 24 -11.23 -10.52 14.56
C LEU A 24 -10.66 -10.19 13.16
N ALA A 25 -11.28 -9.30 12.40
CA ALA A 25 -10.84 -8.96 11.04
C ALA A 25 -9.68 -7.94 10.98
N PHE A 26 -9.23 -7.40 12.13
CA PHE A 26 -8.18 -6.38 12.22
C PHE A 26 -6.94 -6.85 13.01
N THR A 27 -6.46 -8.07 12.78
CA THR A 27 -5.08 -8.42 13.16
C THR A 27 -4.18 -8.25 11.94
N GLY A 28 -3.54 -7.09 11.85
CA GLY A 28 -2.41 -6.89 10.94
C GLY A 28 -1.18 -7.59 11.53
N ALA A 29 -0.71 -8.67 10.90
CA ALA A 29 0.56 -9.27 11.22
C ALA A 29 1.69 -8.28 10.86
N ASN A 30 2.39 -7.78 11.87
CA ASN A 30 3.66 -7.06 11.68
C ASN A 30 4.79 -8.09 11.71
N ASP A 31 5.20 -8.56 10.52
CA ASP A 31 6.35 -9.45 10.39
C ASP A 31 7.65 -8.65 10.46
N THR A 32 8.19 -8.48 11.67
CA THR A 32 9.60 -8.11 11.87
C THR A 32 10.44 -9.37 12.01
N ASN A 33 10.74 -10.03 10.88
CA ASN A 33 11.77 -11.06 10.82
C ASN A 33 12.86 -10.65 9.83
N SER A 34 13.80 -9.84 10.29
CA SER A 34 15.08 -9.69 9.60
C SER A 34 15.95 -10.89 9.95
N ILE A 35 15.96 -11.91 9.08
CA ILE A 35 16.94 -12.99 9.16
C ILE A 35 18.31 -12.37 8.80
N ARG A 36 19.20 -12.22 9.78
CA ARG A 36 20.60 -11.89 9.52
C ARG A 36 21.28 -13.13 8.96
N LEU A 37 21.35 -13.26 7.64
CA LEU A 37 22.27 -14.20 7.00
C LEU A 37 23.71 -13.65 7.07
N PRO A 38 24.73 -14.51 7.22
CA PRO A 38 26.12 -14.11 7.05
C PRO A 38 26.34 -13.55 5.63
N PRO A 39 27.18 -12.52 5.44
CA PRO A 39 27.43 -11.97 4.12
C PRO A 39 28.07 -13.03 3.23
N LEU A 40 27.30 -13.54 2.27
CA LEU A 40 27.81 -14.26 1.12
C LEU A 40 28.73 -13.33 0.33
N PRO A 41 29.79 -13.84 -0.34
CA PRO A 41 30.53 -13.04 -1.31
C PRO A 41 29.55 -12.61 -2.41
N VAL A 42 29.13 -11.34 -2.33
CA VAL A 42 28.17 -10.74 -3.25
C VAL A 42 28.87 -10.62 -4.60
N LEU A 43 28.38 -11.36 -5.59
CA LEU A 43 28.63 -11.02 -6.99
C LEU A 43 27.95 -9.66 -7.22
N THR A 44 28.72 -8.58 -7.09
CA THR A 44 28.27 -7.17 -7.02
C THR A 44 27.50 -6.67 -8.23
N ASN A 45 27.37 -7.49 -9.28
CA ASN A 45 26.71 -7.15 -10.53
C ASN A 45 25.24 -7.62 -10.62
N LEU A 46 24.70 -8.31 -9.61
CA LEU A 46 23.32 -8.84 -9.65
C LEU A 46 22.34 -8.18 -8.68
N VAL A 47 22.82 -7.33 -7.77
CA VAL A 47 21.95 -6.57 -6.88
C VAL A 47 21.65 -5.24 -7.55
N LYS A 48 20.51 -5.14 -8.25
CA LYS A 48 19.97 -3.83 -8.64
C LYS A 48 19.93 -2.98 -7.36
N PRO A 49 20.60 -1.81 -7.31
CA PRO A 49 20.58 -0.99 -6.12
C PRO A 49 19.12 -0.66 -5.82
N VAL A 50 18.65 -1.06 -4.63
CA VAL A 50 17.32 -0.67 -4.16
C VAL A 50 17.38 0.83 -3.93
N LEU A 51 17.00 1.59 -4.95
CA LEU A 51 16.96 3.04 -4.89
C LEU A 51 15.92 3.43 -3.85
N SER A 52 16.27 4.37 -2.97
CA SER A 52 15.30 4.94 -2.03
C SER A 52 14.14 5.54 -2.81
N VAL A 53 12.92 5.46 -2.28
CA VAL A 53 11.71 6.03 -2.91
C VAL A 53 11.91 7.52 -3.24
N ASN A 54 12.61 8.26 -2.39
CA ASN A 54 12.91 9.67 -2.63
C ASN A 54 13.86 9.83 -3.83
N ALA A 55 14.95 9.06 -3.87
CA ALA A 55 15.90 9.09 -4.97
C ALA A 55 15.25 8.68 -6.32
N MET A 56 14.32 7.73 -6.29
CA MET A 56 13.51 7.37 -7.47
C MET A 56 12.62 8.53 -7.91
N TYR A 57 11.90 9.15 -6.98
CA TYR A 57 11.05 10.31 -7.25
C TYR A 57 11.82 11.47 -7.88
N ASP A 58 13.01 11.75 -7.34
CA ASP A 58 13.90 12.80 -7.80
C ASP A 58 14.50 12.47 -9.18
N SER A 59 14.98 11.24 -9.38
CA SER A 59 15.56 10.80 -10.67
C SER A 59 14.57 10.90 -11.83
N LEU A 60 13.30 10.61 -11.56
CA LEU A 60 12.21 10.69 -12.53
C LEU A 60 11.66 12.11 -12.70
N ARG A 61 12.15 13.10 -11.92
CA ARG A 61 11.72 14.50 -11.94
C ARG A 61 10.20 14.67 -11.80
N LEU A 62 9.57 13.81 -11.01
CA LEU A 62 8.10 13.72 -10.91
C LEU A 62 7.46 14.99 -10.34
N GLN A 63 8.18 15.71 -9.49
CA GLN A 63 7.76 17.01 -8.98
C GLN A 63 7.57 18.02 -10.12
N GLU A 64 8.47 18.03 -11.10
CA GLU A 64 8.40 18.94 -12.24
C GLU A 64 7.26 18.57 -13.21
N MET A 65 6.91 17.29 -13.25
CA MET A 65 5.73 16.81 -13.98
C MET A 65 4.41 17.08 -13.26
N GLY A 66 4.47 17.59 -12.02
CA GLY A 66 3.30 17.94 -11.21
C GLY A 66 2.72 16.79 -10.39
N LEU A 67 3.35 15.60 -10.37
CA LEU A 67 2.89 14.51 -9.52
C LEU A 67 3.30 14.78 -8.08
N ASN A 68 2.37 14.76 -7.14
CA ASN A 68 2.67 14.96 -5.73
C ASN A 68 3.44 13.76 -5.13
N GLU A 69 4.55 14.03 -4.44
CA GLU A 69 5.40 13.02 -3.79
C GLU A 69 4.65 12.10 -2.81
N LYS A 70 3.67 12.65 -2.07
CA LYS A 70 2.81 11.85 -1.17
C LYS A 70 1.95 10.88 -1.96
N VAL A 71 1.39 11.30 -3.10
CA VAL A 71 0.58 10.45 -3.98
C VAL A 71 1.44 9.34 -4.58
N PHE A 72 2.65 9.65 -5.02
CA PHE A 72 3.63 8.66 -5.49
C PHE A 72 3.95 7.59 -4.42
N ARG A 73 4.27 8.00 -3.19
CA ARG A 73 4.51 7.06 -2.07
C ARG A 73 3.32 6.15 -1.77
N ILE A 74 2.10 6.70 -1.78
CA ILE A 74 0.89 5.92 -1.55
C ILE A 74 0.72 4.88 -2.66
N ALA A 75 0.95 5.27 -3.92
CA ALA A 75 0.87 4.36 -5.06
C ALA A 75 1.87 3.21 -4.94
N LEU A 76 3.14 3.48 -4.61
CA LEU A 76 4.15 2.44 -4.39
C LEU A 76 3.79 1.48 -3.26
N LYS A 77 3.26 2.00 -2.13
CA LYS A 77 2.78 1.16 -1.02
C LYS A 77 1.63 0.24 -1.46
N GLY A 78 0.70 0.77 -2.26
CA GLY A 78 -0.40 -0.02 -2.82
C GLY A 78 0.10 -1.11 -3.78
N MET A 79 1.03 -0.76 -4.66
CA MET A 79 1.67 -1.69 -5.59
C MET A 79 2.43 -2.79 -4.84
N GLU A 80 3.22 -2.45 -3.82
CA GLU A 80 3.90 -3.43 -2.98
C GLU A 80 2.92 -4.40 -2.31
N LYS A 81 1.80 -3.89 -1.80
CA LYS A 81 0.75 -4.76 -1.25
C LYS A 81 0.21 -5.73 -2.31
N LEU A 82 -0.07 -5.25 -3.52
CA LEU A 82 -0.55 -6.10 -4.63
C LEU A 82 0.50 -7.13 -5.05
N ARG A 83 1.78 -6.74 -5.08
CA ARG A 83 2.92 -7.63 -5.36
C ARG A 83 2.99 -8.76 -4.35
N ASN A 84 2.92 -8.44 -3.06
CA ASN A 84 2.99 -9.42 -1.98
C ASN A 84 1.79 -10.38 -1.98
N MET A 85 0.63 -9.96 -2.52
CA MET A 85 -0.53 -10.82 -2.72
C MET A 85 -0.47 -11.65 -4.02
N GLY A 86 0.59 -11.52 -4.84
CA GLY A 86 0.68 -12.19 -6.13
C GLY A 86 -0.36 -11.70 -7.16
N ARG A 87 -0.85 -10.46 -7.01
CA ARG A 87 -1.94 -9.90 -7.83
C ARG A 87 -1.45 -8.97 -8.95
N LEU A 88 -0.14 -8.83 -9.13
CA LEU A 88 0.44 -8.06 -10.22
C LEU A 88 0.88 -9.01 -11.33
N SER A 89 0.39 -8.77 -12.54
CA SER A 89 0.93 -9.39 -13.76
C SER A 89 2.17 -8.64 -14.28
N ASN A 90 2.36 -7.39 -13.87
CA ASN A 90 3.48 -6.53 -14.25
C ASN A 90 3.84 -5.65 -13.05
N ASP A 91 5.09 -5.73 -12.58
CA ASP A 91 5.63 -4.95 -11.48
C ASP A 91 6.64 -3.87 -11.92
N ARG A 92 6.81 -3.70 -13.24
CA ARG A 92 7.66 -2.67 -13.87
C ARG A 92 6.93 -1.35 -14.04
N ILE A 93 5.67 -1.37 -14.46
CA ILE A 93 4.90 -0.15 -14.78
C ILE A 93 3.86 0.12 -13.70
N ILE A 94 3.79 1.38 -13.24
CA ILE A 94 2.73 1.86 -12.36
C ILE A 94 1.95 3.00 -13.01
N SER A 95 0.62 2.89 -12.99
CA SER A 95 -0.30 3.96 -13.41
C SER A 95 -0.90 4.62 -12.18
N ILE A 96 -0.75 5.94 -12.07
CA ILE A 96 -1.14 6.74 -10.91
C ILE A 96 -2.11 7.83 -11.37
N VAL A 97 -3.25 7.94 -10.71
CA VAL A 97 -4.18 9.06 -10.89
C VAL A 97 -4.18 9.93 -9.63
N ASP A 98 -3.79 11.19 -9.76
CA ASP A 98 -3.79 12.17 -8.67
C ASP A 98 -5.12 12.93 -8.60
N PHE A 99 -6.01 12.47 -7.72
CA PHE A 99 -7.32 13.12 -7.52
C PHE A 99 -7.27 14.42 -6.73
N SER A 100 -6.11 14.83 -6.18
CA SER A 100 -5.96 16.16 -5.58
C SER A 100 -5.88 17.27 -6.63
N GLN A 101 -5.61 16.91 -7.89
CA GLN A 101 -5.53 17.85 -9.01
C GLN A 101 -6.90 17.99 -9.72
N PRO A 102 -7.29 19.21 -10.10
CA PRO A 102 -8.44 19.47 -10.97
C PRO A 102 -8.42 18.63 -12.25
N SER A 103 -9.60 18.28 -12.77
CA SER A 103 -9.73 17.49 -14.01
C SER A 103 -9.22 18.21 -15.26
N VAL A 104 -9.06 19.54 -15.20
CA VAL A 104 -8.49 20.37 -16.28
C VAL A 104 -6.95 20.32 -16.31
N GLN A 105 -6.32 19.70 -15.31
CA GLN A 105 -4.88 19.50 -15.24
C GLN A 105 -4.51 18.05 -15.58
N ARG A 106 -3.24 17.84 -15.98
CA ARG A 106 -2.71 16.49 -16.21
C ARG A 106 -2.61 15.76 -14.88
N ARG A 107 -3.42 14.71 -14.70
CA ARG A 107 -3.47 13.95 -13.43
C ARG A 107 -3.29 12.45 -13.56
N LEU A 108 -3.10 11.93 -14.77
CA LEU A 108 -2.75 10.53 -15.02
C LEU A 108 -1.25 10.46 -15.35
N TYR A 109 -0.54 9.63 -14.60
CA TYR A 109 0.89 9.39 -14.74
C TYR A 109 1.11 7.90 -14.99
N VAL A 110 1.89 7.56 -16.01
CA VAL A 110 2.28 6.17 -16.31
C VAL A 110 3.80 6.12 -16.23
N ILE A 111 4.33 5.38 -15.26
CA ILE A 111 5.73 5.43 -14.86
C ILE A 111 6.34 4.05 -15.01
N ASP A 112 7.47 3.97 -15.70
CA ASP A 112 8.32 2.78 -15.77
C ASP A 112 9.35 2.83 -14.62
N LEU A 113 9.18 1.96 -13.63
CA LEU A 113 10.00 1.92 -12.42
C LEU A 113 11.38 1.29 -12.65
N GLU A 114 11.61 0.61 -13.78
CA GLU A 114 12.91 0.02 -14.10
C GLU A 114 13.86 0.97 -14.83
N ASN A 115 13.35 2.10 -15.33
CA ASN A 115 14.13 3.09 -16.07
C ASN A 115 14.44 4.35 -15.23
N CYS A 116 14.67 4.15 -13.93
CA CYS A 116 15.07 5.17 -12.96
C CYS A 116 16.61 5.18 -12.85
N THR A 117 17.30 5.70 -13.86
CA THR A 117 18.78 5.74 -13.90
C THR A 117 19.29 7.16 -14.02
#